data_AF-A0A0S8GHF1-F1
#
_entry.id   AF-A0A0S8GHF1-F1
#
_cell.length_a   1.000
_cell.length_b   1.000
_cell.length_c   1.000
_cell.angle_alpha   90.00
_cell.angle_beta   90.00
_cell.angle_gamma   90.00
#
_symmetry.space_group_name_H-M   'P 1'
#
loop_
_entity.id
_entity.type
_entity.pdbx_description
1 polymer ?
#
loop_
_entity_poly.entity_id
_entity_poly.type
_entity_poly.pdbx_seq_one_letter_code
_entity_poly.pdbx_strand_id
1 'polypeptide(L)' 'MRRSHDSLSKPALSIDKTSGETHRRHHVSADGYYRGRKVLETSKPE' A
#
# COMPACT_ATOMS: atom_id res chain seq x y z
N MET A 1 -26.77 -23.76 3.50
CA MET A 1 -25.99 -22.55 3.19
C MET A 1 -24.87 -22.91 2.22
N ARG A 2 -24.99 -22.57 0.93
CA ARG A 2 -24.00 -23.01 -0.10
C ARG A 2 -22.83 -22.03 -0.29
N ARG A 3 -23.04 -20.73 -0.02
CA ARG A 3 -22.09 -19.64 -0.32
C ARG A 3 -21.66 -18.82 0.90
N SER A 4 -21.87 -19.34 2.11
CA SER A 4 -21.54 -18.62 3.35
C SER A 4 -20.03 -18.35 3.52
N HIS A 5 -19.18 -19.06 2.78
CA HIS A 5 -17.73 -18.91 2.82
C HIS A 5 -17.15 -18.22 1.57
N ASP A 6 -17.98 -17.78 0.62
CA ASP A 6 -17.55 -17.13 -0.63
C ASP A 6 -17.24 -15.64 -0.41
N SER A 7 -16.42 -15.33 0.60
CA SER A 7 -16.02 -13.95 0.93
C SER A 7 -14.60 -13.66 0.48
N LEU A 8 -14.39 -12.43 0.01
CA LEU A 8 -13.06 -11.92 -0.33
C LEU A 8 -12.40 -11.32 0.90
N SER A 9 -11.12 -11.61 1.09
CA SER A 9 -10.31 -11.01 2.16
C SER A 9 -9.74 -9.66 1.71
N LYS A 10 -9.73 -8.69 2.62
CA LYS A 10 -9.09 -7.38 2.38
C LYS A 10 -7.57 -7.50 2.49
N PRO A 11 -6.80 -6.76 1.68
CA PRO A 11 -5.35 -6.71 1.81
C PRO A 11 -4.94 -5.92 3.07
N ALA A 12 -3.74 -6.21 3.59
CA ALA A 12 -3.14 -5.43 4.67
C ALA A 12 -2.52 -4.14 4.12
N LEU A 13 -3.07 -3.01 4.55
CA LEU A 13 -2.60 -1.66 4.18
C LEU A 13 -1.86 -1.02 5.36
N SER A 14 -0.91 -0.14 5.05
CA SER A 14 -0.12 0.63 6.01
C SER A 14 0.09 2.04 5.47
N ILE A 15 0.37 2.99 6.35
CA ILE A 15 0.64 4.38 5.99
C ILE A 15 2.15 4.60 6.11
N ASP A 16 2.78 5.12 5.06
CA ASP A 16 4.18 5.51 5.13
C ASP A 16 4.32 6.75 6.03
N LYS A 17 5.29 6.71 6.94
CA LYS A 17 5.45 7.72 7.99
C LYS A 17 5.85 9.10 7.45
N THR A 18 6.58 9.15 6.34
CA THR A 18 7.14 10.40 5.82
C THR A 18 6.20 11.03 4.80
N SER A 19 5.67 10.23 3.87
CA SER A 19 4.81 10.70 2.79
C SER A 19 3.32 10.75 3.15
N GLY A 20 2.90 10.01 4.18
CA GLY A 20 1.48 9.88 4.56
C GLY A 20 0.66 9.02 3.60
N GLU A 21 1.29 8.38 2.61
CA GLU A 21 0.61 7.57 1.61
C GLU A 21 0.21 6.20 2.14
N THR A 22 -0.95 5.71 1.69
CA THR A 22 -1.37 4.33 1.96
C THR A 22 -0.70 3.39 0.96
N HIS A 23 0.01 2.39 1.46
CA HIS A 23 0.68 1.37 0.65
C HIS A 23 0.38 -0.03 1.21
N ARG A 24 0.65 -1.07 0.40
CA ARG A 24 0.59 -2.44 0.91
C ARG A 24 1.71 -2.66 1.91
N ARG A 25 1.41 -3.37 3.00
CA ARG A 25 2.41 -3.65 4.03
C ARG A 25 3.62 -4.39 3.43
N HIS A 26 4.82 -3.86 3.67
CA HIS A 26 6.11 -4.31 3.10
C HIS A 26 6.33 -4.03 1.60
N HIS A 27 5.48 -3.22 0.96
CA HIS A 27 5.69 -2.74 -0.41
C HIS A 27 6.07 -1.26 -0.41
N VAL A 28 6.68 -0.81 -1.50
CA VAL A 28 6.95 0.61 -1.78
C VAL A 28 5.62 1.31 -2.11
N SER A 29 5.50 2.59 -1.71
CA SER A 29 4.35 3.45 -2.04
C SER A 29 4.37 3.86 -3.52
N ALA A 30 3.27 4.45 -3.99
CA ALA A 30 3.17 4.93 -5.38
C ALA A 30 4.18 6.06 -5.66
N ASP A 31 4.39 6.96 -4.68
CA ASP A 31 5.41 8.02 -4.75
C ASP A 31 6.85 7.52 -4.51
N GLY A 32 7.04 6.20 -4.42
CA GLY A 32 8.37 5.59 -4.33
C GLY A 32 8.94 5.54 -2.91
N TYR A 33 8.14 5.74 -1.87
CA TYR A 33 8.59 5.72 -0.47
C TYR A 33 8.49 4.33 0.16
N TYR A 34 9.49 3.96 0.97
CA TYR A 34 9.45 2.79 1.83
C TYR A 34 10.22 3.05 3.13
N ARG A 35 9.56 2.79 4.26
CA ARG A 35 10.11 3.03 5.60
C ARG A 35 10.63 4.46 5.75
N GLY A 36 9.91 5.42 5.17
CA GLY A 36 10.21 6.84 5.25
C GLY A 36 11.37 7.33 4.36
N ARG A 37 11.91 6.49 3.48
CA ARG A 37 12.95 6.86 2.51
C ARG A 37 12.40 6.78 1.09
N LYS A 38 12.78 7.72 0.22
CA LYS A 38 12.49 7.63 -1.21
C LYS A 38 13.45 6.63 -1.84
N VAL A 39 12.92 5.50 -2.30
CA VAL A 39 13.68 4.38 -2.88
C VAL A 39 13.63 4.42 -4.40
N LEU A 40 12.56 4.99 -4.96
CA LEU A 40 12.38 5.16 -6.40
C LEU A 40 12.17 6.63 -6.72
N GLU A 41 12.82 7.11 -7.79
CA GLU A 41 12.47 8.40 -8.39
C GLU A 41 11.27 8.21 -9.31
N THR A 42 10.08 8.17 -8.71
CA THR A 42 8.82 8.23 -9.46
C THR A 42 8.38 9.68 -9.61
N SER A 43 8.00 10.05 -10.83
CA SER A 43 7.20 11.26 -11.09
C SER A 43 5.80 10.98 -10.55
N LYS A 44 5.33 11.82 -9.64
CA LYS A 44 4.02 11.70 -9.02
C LYS A 44 2.95 11.61 -10.12
N PRO A 45 2.16 10.53 -10.21
CA PRO A 45 1.01 10.53 -11.11
C PRO A 45 0.00 11.54 -10.57
N GLU A 46 -0.46 12.46 -11.42
CA GLU A 46 -1.49 13.46 -11.09
C GLU A 46 -2.78 12.83 -10.56
#